data_AF-A0A2A2QQU0-F1
#
_entry.id   AF-A0A2A2QQU0-F1
#
_cell.length_a   1.000
_cell.length_b   1.000
_cell.length_c   1.000
_cell.angle_alpha   90.00
_cell.angle_beta   90.00
_cell.angle_gamma   90.00
#
_symmetry.space_group_name_H-M   'P 1'
#
loop_
_entity.id
_entity.type
_entity.pdbx_description
1 polymer ?
#
loop_
_entity_poly.entity_id
_entity_poly.type
_entity_poly.pdbx_seq_one_letter_code
_entity_poly.pdbx_strand_id
1 'polypeptide(L)'
;NHLGGFNQINGDERCLLPGEVWGRDENYLWYSTGNAASQTDLANGDLGDGTLQLRYIRGAFGPKPFVLGKYEQTRTRATIAEGIANGGAGLGFYANFKNPAGREAMTTYFGFAAKHRELYVGAQPAAELLLLYPRSAVQRGDVEPVARFKAIGKQLGREGYTFDIVPDDLVTEAQLTSRRVVDCDSERRASPDKPAASGRAPGAPLKPLAVPAMPSDDQVAKWRNELSNVTRREGAPTVVPSVLSLPKRRLVHFVNYNREEPPPNAKMGRGPHEEKPLAVEGITIRLALQPGERVKSIRLLSPDAGVSTGPVGLVQRAGEAAFTVPRMLIYTVAVADLE
;
A
#
# COMPACT_ATOMS: atom_id res chain seq x y z
N ASN A 1 17.98 -7.68 -8.73
CA ASN A 1 16.72 -6.93 -8.53
C ASN A 1 16.78 -5.93 -7.38
N HIS A 2 17.25 -4.71 -7.66
CA HIS A 2 17.33 -3.61 -6.69
C HIS A 2 16.36 -2.48 -7.07
N LEU A 3 15.11 -2.55 -6.57
CA LEU A 3 14.08 -1.54 -6.84
C LEU A 3 14.43 -0.17 -6.23
N GLY A 4 15.15 -0.17 -5.09
CA GLY A 4 15.58 1.06 -4.45
C GLY A 4 14.40 1.93 -3.99
N GLY A 5 14.60 3.25 -4.06
CA GLY A 5 13.54 4.25 -3.94
C GLY A 5 12.85 4.52 -5.27
N PHE A 6 12.58 3.48 -6.08
CA PHE A 6 12.28 3.57 -7.51
C PHE A 6 13.45 4.21 -8.29
N ASN A 7 14.58 3.50 -8.33
CA ASN A 7 15.78 3.92 -9.06
C ASN A 7 15.84 3.20 -10.42
N GLN A 8 14.80 3.36 -11.24
CA GLN A 8 14.73 2.71 -12.54
C GLN A 8 15.89 3.14 -13.46
N ILE A 9 16.21 2.28 -14.41
CA ILE A 9 17.38 2.34 -15.31
C ILE A 9 18.69 2.10 -14.56
N ASN A 10 18.90 2.74 -13.42
CA ASN A 10 20.15 2.67 -12.65
C ASN A 10 20.24 1.49 -11.66
N GLY A 11 19.12 0.85 -11.29
CA GLY A 11 19.13 -0.25 -10.30
C GLY A 11 18.03 -1.30 -10.46
N ASP A 12 16.89 -0.97 -11.07
CA ASP A 12 15.84 -1.95 -11.35
C ASP A 12 16.07 -2.63 -12.72
N GLU A 13 16.81 -3.73 -12.71
CA GLU A 13 17.17 -4.53 -13.90
C GLU A 13 15.95 -4.98 -14.74
N ARG A 14 14.74 -5.00 -14.16
CA ARG A 14 13.51 -5.45 -14.85
C ARG A 14 12.68 -4.33 -15.44
N CYS A 15 13.01 -3.07 -15.17
CA CYS A 15 12.15 -1.94 -15.53
C CYS A 15 11.99 -1.74 -17.05
N LEU A 16 12.90 -2.30 -17.85
CA LEU A 16 12.88 -2.25 -19.31
C LEU A 16 12.30 -3.51 -19.96
N LEU A 17 11.92 -4.52 -19.19
CA LEU A 17 11.27 -5.70 -19.73
C LEU A 17 9.87 -5.32 -20.27
N PRO A 18 9.47 -5.87 -21.44
CA PRO A 18 8.09 -5.78 -21.90
C PRO A 18 7.12 -6.36 -20.86
N GLY A 19 5.90 -5.83 -20.83
CA GLY A 19 4.89 -6.24 -19.85
C GLY A 19 4.58 -7.74 -19.91
N GLU A 20 4.54 -8.33 -21.11
CA GLU A 20 4.16 -9.72 -21.36
C GLU A 20 5.19 -10.73 -20.82
N VAL A 21 6.43 -10.30 -20.64
CA VAL A 21 7.51 -11.15 -20.09
C VAL A 21 7.81 -10.82 -18.63
N TRP A 22 7.25 -9.74 -18.08
CA TRP A 22 7.52 -9.32 -16.72
C TRP A 22 6.98 -10.36 -15.72
N GLY A 23 7.90 -11.08 -15.06
CA GLY A 23 7.55 -12.14 -14.13
C GLY A 23 6.88 -13.36 -14.78
N ARG A 24 6.94 -13.52 -16.12
CA ARG A 24 6.45 -14.72 -16.81
C ARG A 24 7.25 -15.94 -16.34
N ASP A 25 6.57 -17.07 -16.16
CA ASP A 25 7.14 -18.35 -15.70
C ASP A 25 7.82 -18.34 -14.31
N GLU A 26 7.73 -17.23 -13.57
CA GLU A 26 8.21 -17.12 -12.20
C GLU A 26 7.11 -17.46 -11.19
N ASN A 27 7.41 -18.37 -10.27
CA ASN A 27 6.52 -18.75 -9.17
C ASN A 27 6.72 -17.91 -7.90
N TYR A 28 7.82 -17.17 -7.82
CA TYR A 28 8.22 -16.39 -6.66
C TYR A 28 9.14 -15.24 -7.10
N LEU A 29 9.03 -14.11 -6.41
CA LEU A 29 9.83 -12.93 -6.67
C LEU A 29 10.47 -12.39 -5.38
N TRP A 30 11.73 -12.00 -5.48
CA TRP A 30 12.41 -11.23 -4.46
C TRP A 30 12.93 -9.90 -5.05
N TYR A 31 12.71 -8.82 -4.31
CA TYR A 31 13.20 -7.47 -4.63
C TYR A 31 13.86 -6.84 -3.41
N SER A 32 14.90 -6.04 -3.61
CA SER A 32 15.49 -5.22 -2.56
C SER A 32 15.14 -3.74 -2.72
N THR A 33 14.90 -3.07 -1.59
CA THR A 33 14.86 -1.60 -1.52
C THR A 33 16.25 -0.98 -1.36
N GLY A 34 17.30 -1.79 -1.19
CA GLY A 34 18.60 -1.30 -0.73
C GLY A 34 18.46 -0.51 0.56
N ASN A 35 19.13 0.65 0.63
CA ASN A 35 18.99 1.58 1.74
C ASN A 35 17.78 2.52 1.63
N ALA A 36 16.91 2.36 0.63
CA ALA A 36 15.64 3.08 0.62
C ALA A 36 14.70 2.49 1.68
N ALA A 37 13.81 3.31 2.25
CA ALA A 37 12.83 2.88 3.24
C ALA A 37 13.43 2.18 4.49
N SER A 38 14.64 2.58 4.90
CA SER A 38 15.35 2.01 6.06
C SER A 38 15.45 2.97 7.26
N GLN A 39 15.00 4.21 7.10
CA GLN A 39 15.04 5.26 8.12
C GLN A 39 13.71 5.99 8.13
N THR A 40 13.26 6.40 9.32
CA THR A 40 12.12 7.30 9.49
C THR A 40 12.62 8.74 9.58
N ASP A 41 11.78 9.66 9.14
CA ASP A 41 11.82 11.08 9.47
C ASP A 41 10.36 11.52 9.65
N LEU A 42 9.80 11.17 10.80
CA LEU A 42 8.37 11.34 11.07
C LEU A 42 7.97 12.82 11.05
N ALA A 43 8.87 13.72 11.43
CA ALA A 43 8.65 15.16 11.39
C ALA A 43 8.41 15.67 9.96
N ASN A 44 9.09 15.09 8.97
CA ASN A 44 8.90 15.40 7.55
C ASN A 44 7.91 14.45 6.84
N GLY A 45 7.23 13.57 7.59
CA GLY A 45 6.27 12.61 7.06
C GLY A 45 6.88 11.43 6.30
N ASP A 46 8.18 11.15 6.48
CA ASP A 46 8.80 9.93 5.96
C ASP A 46 8.67 8.80 6.99
N LEU A 47 7.84 7.81 6.67
CA LEU A 47 7.56 6.67 7.54
C LEU A 47 8.64 5.59 7.42
N GLY A 48 9.64 5.75 6.56
CA GLY A 48 10.64 4.72 6.28
C GLY A 48 9.98 3.43 5.80
N ASP A 49 8.89 3.55 5.04
CA ASP A 49 8.05 2.44 4.60
C ASP A 49 8.33 2.07 3.13
N GLY A 50 8.12 0.81 2.79
CA GLY A 50 8.22 0.24 1.46
C GLY A 50 6.86 0.02 0.79
N THR A 51 5.81 0.72 1.22
CA THR A 51 4.43 0.48 0.79
C THR A 51 4.27 0.62 -0.72
N LEU A 52 4.84 1.69 -1.30
CA LEU A 52 4.77 1.90 -2.75
C LEU A 52 5.43 0.75 -3.50
N GLN A 53 6.60 0.28 -3.03
CA GLN A 53 7.34 -0.81 -3.64
C GLN A 53 6.57 -2.13 -3.56
N LEU A 54 5.99 -2.45 -2.40
CA LEU A 54 5.17 -3.65 -2.24
C LEU A 54 3.95 -3.63 -3.17
N ARG A 55 3.25 -2.50 -3.24
CA ARG A 55 2.09 -2.33 -4.12
C ARG A 55 2.48 -2.41 -5.59
N TYR A 56 3.62 -1.83 -5.98
CA TYR A 56 4.18 -1.98 -7.34
C TYR A 56 4.46 -3.44 -7.67
N ILE A 57 5.15 -4.17 -6.79
CA ILE A 57 5.45 -5.59 -6.99
C ILE A 57 4.14 -6.39 -7.07
N ARG A 58 3.18 -6.16 -6.17
CA ARG A 58 1.88 -6.82 -6.19
C ARG A 58 1.12 -6.56 -7.50
N GLY A 59 1.10 -5.32 -7.97
CA GLY A 59 0.43 -4.94 -9.21
C GLY A 59 1.08 -5.54 -10.45
N ALA A 60 2.40 -5.61 -10.47
CA ALA A 60 3.15 -6.14 -11.59
C ALA A 60 3.20 -7.68 -11.61
N PHE A 61 3.26 -8.33 -10.43
CA PHE A 61 3.42 -9.78 -10.29
C PHE A 61 2.10 -10.54 -10.08
N GLY A 62 1.02 -9.80 -9.88
CA GLY A 62 -0.31 -10.34 -9.65
C GLY A 62 -0.41 -11.12 -8.34
N PRO A 63 -1.18 -12.22 -8.29
CA PRO A 63 -1.48 -12.92 -7.06
C PRO A 63 -0.31 -13.73 -6.48
N LYS A 64 0.81 -13.82 -7.22
CA LYS A 64 1.93 -14.71 -6.91
C LYS A 64 2.72 -14.24 -5.67
N PRO A 65 3.34 -15.18 -4.92
CA PRO A 65 4.12 -14.83 -3.74
C PRO A 65 5.36 -13.97 -4.06
N PHE A 66 5.63 -12.98 -3.22
CA PHE A 66 6.84 -12.17 -3.33
C PHE A 66 7.35 -11.73 -1.96
N VAL A 67 8.65 -11.39 -1.91
CA VAL A 67 9.31 -10.79 -0.76
C VAL A 67 9.94 -9.46 -1.15
N LEU A 68 9.74 -8.46 -0.28
CA LEU A 68 10.53 -7.24 -0.30
C LEU A 68 11.58 -7.29 0.82
N GLY A 69 12.84 -7.30 0.42
CA GLY A 69 14.00 -7.14 1.29
C GLY A 69 14.26 -5.66 1.60
N LYS A 70 14.20 -5.28 2.88
CA LYS A 70 14.57 -3.93 3.35
C LYS A 70 15.89 -3.94 4.08
N TYR A 71 16.72 -2.91 3.94
CA TYR A 71 17.93 -2.78 4.76
C TYR A 71 17.60 -2.21 6.15
N GLU A 72 16.51 -2.70 6.73
CA GLU A 72 15.96 -2.28 8.02
C GLU A 72 16.29 -3.35 9.07
N GLN A 73 16.95 -2.93 10.15
CA GLN A 73 17.52 -3.83 11.16
C GLN A 73 16.88 -3.66 12.54
N THR A 74 16.09 -2.60 12.74
CA THR A 74 15.41 -2.27 13.99
C THR A 74 13.91 -2.49 13.90
N ARG A 75 13.24 -2.08 12.83
CA ARG A 75 11.77 -2.16 12.70
C ARG A 75 11.29 -3.50 12.13
N THR A 76 11.67 -4.59 12.80
CA THR A 76 11.38 -5.96 12.33
C THR A 76 9.88 -6.24 12.26
N ARG A 77 9.11 -5.87 13.30
CA ARG A 77 7.65 -6.10 13.32
C ARG A 77 6.96 -5.28 12.25
N ALA A 78 7.29 -3.99 12.14
CA ALA A 78 6.72 -3.12 11.11
C ALA A 78 7.04 -3.62 9.69
N THR A 79 8.26 -4.10 9.44
CA THR A 79 8.64 -4.64 8.13
C THR A 79 7.83 -5.90 7.76
N ILE A 80 7.63 -6.83 8.70
CA ILE A 80 6.81 -8.02 8.44
C ILE A 80 5.35 -7.62 8.21
N ALA A 81 4.79 -6.76 9.07
CA ALA A 81 3.44 -6.22 8.98
C ALA A 81 3.16 -5.55 7.64
N GLU A 82 4.08 -4.68 7.22
CA GLU A 82 4.04 -3.95 5.95
C GLU A 82 3.95 -4.90 4.75
N GLY A 83 4.77 -5.95 4.73
CA GLY A 83 4.74 -6.96 3.67
C GLY A 83 3.42 -7.71 3.59
N ILE A 84 2.94 -8.26 4.72
CA ILE A 84 1.69 -9.04 4.75
C ILE A 84 0.46 -8.18 4.45
N ALA A 85 0.46 -6.91 4.87
CA ALA A 85 -0.62 -5.96 4.61
C ALA A 85 -0.80 -5.65 3.11
N ASN A 86 0.25 -5.83 2.31
CA ASN A 86 0.25 -5.56 0.87
C ASN A 86 0.29 -6.86 0.02
N GLY A 87 -0.03 -8.01 0.63
CA GLY A 87 -0.17 -9.28 -0.08
C GLY A 87 1.14 -9.99 -0.44
N GLY A 88 2.25 -9.58 0.17
CA GLY A 88 3.56 -10.24 0.06
C GLY A 88 4.10 -10.66 1.42
N ALA A 89 5.42 -10.75 1.53
CA ALA A 89 6.13 -10.87 2.79
C ALA A 89 7.21 -9.80 2.88
N GLY A 90 7.38 -9.22 4.06
CA GLY A 90 8.39 -8.22 4.34
C GLY A 90 9.48 -8.86 5.18
N LEU A 91 10.73 -8.74 4.72
CA LEU A 91 11.88 -9.20 5.47
C LEU A 91 12.90 -8.06 5.55
N GLY A 92 13.17 -7.61 6.78
CA GLY A 92 14.26 -6.68 7.07
C GLY A 92 15.62 -7.33 6.82
N PHE A 93 16.69 -6.55 6.95
CA PHE A 93 18.04 -7.02 6.63
C PHE A 93 18.44 -8.10 7.62
N TYR A 94 19.03 -9.18 7.11
CA TYR A 94 19.47 -10.35 7.87
C TYR A 94 18.43 -11.03 8.75
N ALA A 95 17.14 -10.64 8.64
CA ALA A 95 16.03 -11.17 9.43
C ALA A 95 16.49 -11.51 10.85
N ASN A 96 16.94 -10.50 11.64
CA ASN A 96 17.76 -10.57 12.86
C ASN A 96 17.44 -11.71 13.89
N PHE A 97 17.52 -12.97 13.47
CA PHE A 97 16.99 -14.15 14.17
C PHE A 97 17.92 -14.61 15.28
N LYS A 98 19.19 -14.16 15.22
CA LYS A 98 20.17 -14.31 16.30
C LYS A 98 19.87 -13.34 17.45
N ASN A 99 19.25 -12.20 17.17
CA ASN A 99 18.78 -11.27 18.21
C ASN A 99 17.47 -11.81 18.83
N PRO A 100 17.37 -11.96 20.17
CA PRO A 100 16.17 -12.46 20.82
C PRO A 100 14.89 -11.68 20.48
N ALA A 101 14.93 -10.34 20.49
CA ALA A 101 13.79 -9.50 20.13
C ALA A 101 13.40 -9.65 18.65
N GLY A 102 14.40 -9.83 17.77
CA GLY A 102 14.15 -10.14 16.36
C GLY A 102 13.46 -11.50 16.17
N ARG A 103 13.90 -12.53 16.89
CA ARG A 103 13.29 -13.87 16.85
C ARG A 103 11.84 -13.85 17.37
N GLU A 104 11.61 -13.14 18.48
CA GLU A 104 10.27 -12.95 19.03
C GLU A 104 9.35 -12.28 18.01
N ALA A 105 9.78 -11.15 17.42
CA ALA A 105 9.02 -10.47 16.37
C ALA A 105 8.65 -11.41 15.20
N MET A 106 9.63 -12.17 14.68
CA MET A 106 9.40 -13.12 13.60
C MET A 106 8.41 -14.21 13.99
N THR A 107 8.57 -14.81 15.16
CA THR A 107 7.70 -15.91 15.63
C THR A 107 6.28 -15.43 15.82
N THR A 108 6.11 -14.26 16.43
CA THR A 108 4.80 -13.67 16.71
C THR A 108 4.07 -13.29 15.42
N TYR A 109 4.73 -12.58 14.51
CA TYR A 109 4.07 -12.04 13.31
C TYR A 109 3.87 -13.10 12.22
N PHE A 110 4.87 -13.95 11.94
CA PHE A 110 4.68 -15.06 11.01
C PHE A 110 3.76 -16.14 11.59
N GLY A 111 3.81 -16.37 12.91
CA GLY A 111 2.85 -17.25 13.59
C GLY A 111 1.41 -16.75 13.46
N PHE A 112 1.18 -15.45 13.63
CA PHE A 112 -0.12 -14.83 13.37
C PHE A 112 -0.57 -15.00 11.92
N ALA A 113 0.31 -14.71 10.95
CA ALA A 113 0.01 -14.87 9.54
C ALA A 113 -0.31 -16.33 9.17
N ALA A 114 0.41 -17.30 9.74
CA ALA A 114 0.17 -18.73 9.55
C ALA A 114 -1.16 -19.18 10.18
N LYS A 115 -1.45 -18.74 11.40
CA LYS A 115 -2.71 -19.02 12.11
C LYS A 115 -3.92 -18.48 11.35
N HIS A 116 -3.77 -17.33 10.70
CA HIS A 116 -4.81 -16.64 9.93
C HIS A 116 -4.57 -16.70 8.42
N ARG A 117 -3.98 -17.80 7.93
CA ARG A 117 -3.62 -17.99 6.52
C ARG A 117 -4.77 -17.73 5.55
N GLU A 118 -6.00 -17.96 5.99
CA GLU A 118 -7.24 -17.74 5.23
C GLU A 118 -7.50 -16.27 4.91
N LEU A 119 -6.84 -15.33 5.59
CA LEU A 119 -6.94 -13.90 5.29
C LEU A 119 -5.93 -13.47 4.22
N TYR A 120 -4.83 -14.20 4.04
CA TYR A 120 -3.73 -13.76 3.19
C TYR A 120 -3.68 -14.50 1.86
N VAL A 121 -3.89 -15.82 1.89
CA VAL A 121 -3.78 -16.66 0.70
C VAL A 121 -4.99 -16.41 -0.21
N GLY A 122 -4.71 -16.01 -1.46
CA GLY A 122 -5.74 -15.75 -2.47
C GLY A 122 -6.41 -14.37 -2.38
N ALA A 123 -6.09 -13.56 -1.37
CA ALA A 123 -6.63 -12.22 -1.23
C ALA A 123 -6.20 -11.31 -2.38
N GLN A 124 -7.12 -10.58 -2.98
CA GLN A 124 -6.86 -9.73 -4.16
C GLN A 124 -6.83 -8.24 -3.78
N PRO A 125 -5.94 -7.43 -4.39
CA PRO A 125 -5.96 -5.98 -4.24
C PRO A 125 -7.34 -5.41 -4.58
N ALA A 126 -7.87 -4.56 -3.70
CA ALA A 126 -9.27 -4.16 -3.75
C ALA A 126 -9.49 -2.67 -3.48
N ALA A 127 -8.46 -1.83 -3.57
CA ALA A 127 -8.65 -0.40 -3.42
C ALA A 127 -9.44 0.18 -4.61
N GLU A 128 -10.31 1.15 -4.33
CA GLU A 128 -11.10 1.85 -5.35
C GLU A 128 -10.25 2.80 -6.21
N LEU A 129 -9.04 3.13 -5.72
CA LEU A 129 -8.08 4.01 -6.38
C LEU A 129 -6.91 3.20 -6.94
N LEU A 130 -6.56 3.47 -8.19
CA LEU A 130 -5.34 3.01 -8.86
C LEU A 130 -4.39 4.18 -9.04
N LEU A 131 -3.15 4.01 -8.60
CA LEU A 131 -2.04 4.87 -8.95
C LEU A 131 -1.20 4.16 -10.01
N LEU A 132 -1.22 4.67 -11.25
CA LEU A 132 -0.46 4.06 -12.33
C LEU A 132 1.03 4.32 -12.16
N TYR A 133 1.82 3.25 -12.19
CA TYR A 133 3.26 3.35 -12.24
C TYR A 133 3.70 3.56 -13.70
N PRO A 134 4.45 4.64 -14.03
CA PRO A 134 4.69 5.07 -15.41
C PRO A 134 5.81 4.27 -16.11
N ARG A 135 5.64 2.95 -16.25
CA ARG A 135 6.66 2.07 -16.80
C ARG A 135 6.89 2.30 -18.29
N SER A 136 5.85 2.64 -19.04
CA SER A 136 5.96 3.01 -20.45
C SER A 136 6.87 4.22 -20.66
N ALA A 137 6.85 5.19 -19.74
CA ALA A 137 7.79 6.32 -19.77
C ALA A 137 9.22 5.89 -19.48
N VAL A 138 9.42 5.07 -18.45
CA VAL A 138 10.72 4.52 -18.07
C VAL A 138 11.35 3.73 -19.23
N GLN A 139 10.58 2.92 -19.95
CA GLN A 139 11.04 2.17 -21.12
C GLN A 139 11.52 3.07 -22.27
N ARG A 140 11.04 4.33 -22.34
CA ARG A 140 11.50 5.36 -23.29
C ARG A 140 12.69 6.17 -22.75
N GLY A 141 13.18 5.88 -21.55
CA GLY A 141 14.23 6.64 -20.88
C GLY A 141 13.74 7.87 -20.12
N ASP A 142 12.43 8.06 -19.97
CA ASP A 142 11.85 9.18 -19.22
C ASP A 142 11.49 8.76 -17.78
N VAL A 143 12.21 9.31 -16.82
CA VAL A 143 12.05 9.03 -15.38
C VAL A 143 11.38 10.16 -14.61
N GLU A 144 11.04 11.28 -15.25
CA GLU A 144 10.36 12.40 -14.58
C GLU A 144 8.97 11.99 -14.02
N PRO A 145 8.13 11.24 -14.75
CA PRO A 145 6.88 10.71 -14.21
C PRO A 145 7.04 9.87 -12.93
N VAL A 146 8.19 9.21 -12.74
CA VAL A 146 8.48 8.41 -11.53
C VAL A 146 8.58 9.30 -10.30
N ALA A 147 9.17 10.48 -10.42
CA ALA A 147 9.24 11.45 -9.32
C ALA A 147 7.83 11.93 -8.92
N ARG A 148 6.97 12.23 -9.91
CA ARG A 148 5.56 12.58 -9.68
C ARG A 148 4.79 11.45 -9.01
N PHE A 149 4.95 10.22 -9.50
CA PHE A 149 4.36 9.01 -8.91
C PHE A 149 4.74 8.84 -7.43
N LYS A 150 6.02 9.02 -7.09
CA LYS A 150 6.48 8.92 -5.69
C LYS A 150 5.86 10.00 -4.82
N ALA A 151 5.86 11.25 -5.29
CA ALA A 151 5.34 12.38 -4.54
C ALA A 151 3.83 12.21 -4.28
N ILE A 152 3.05 11.88 -5.31
CA ILE A 152 1.60 11.70 -5.14
C ILE A 152 1.27 10.45 -4.32
N GLY A 153 2.02 9.36 -4.48
CA GLY A 153 1.85 8.14 -3.69
C GLY A 153 2.08 8.37 -2.20
N LYS A 154 3.13 9.12 -1.84
CA LYS A 154 3.40 9.53 -0.45
C LYS A 154 2.27 10.41 0.10
N GLN A 155 1.80 11.39 -0.67
CA GLN A 155 0.66 12.23 -0.25
C GLN A 155 -0.61 11.42 -0.04
N LEU A 156 -0.96 10.51 -0.96
CA LEU A 156 -2.15 9.64 -0.81
C LEU A 156 -2.10 8.83 0.48
N GLY A 157 -0.93 8.24 0.80
CA GLY A 157 -0.72 7.50 2.05
C GLY A 157 -0.86 8.38 3.29
N ARG A 158 -0.23 9.57 3.29
CA ARG A 158 -0.31 10.55 4.40
C ARG A 158 -1.75 11.01 4.66
N GLU A 159 -2.48 11.34 3.60
CA GLU A 159 -3.90 11.74 3.65
C GLU A 159 -4.84 10.56 3.96
N GLY A 160 -4.31 9.34 4.05
CA GLY A 160 -5.04 8.15 4.51
C GLY A 160 -5.84 7.41 3.44
N TYR A 161 -5.71 7.77 2.15
CA TYR A 161 -6.39 7.08 1.07
C TYR A 161 -5.74 5.72 0.78
N THR A 162 -6.56 4.69 0.56
CA THR A 162 -6.08 3.40 0.08
C THR A 162 -5.97 3.45 -1.44
N PHE A 163 -4.96 2.78 -1.99
CA PHE A 163 -4.75 2.68 -3.42
C PHE A 163 -3.94 1.45 -3.75
N ASP A 164 -4.20 0.85 -4.90
CA ASP A 164 -3.35 -0.16 -5.50
C ASP A 164 -2.46 0.51 -6.56
N ILE A 165 -1.32 -0.11 -6.85
CA ILE A 165 -0.41 0.34 -7.92
C ILE A 165 -0.42 -0.73 -9.01
N VAL A 166 -0.48 -0.31 -10.26
CA VAL A 166 -0.32 -1.19 -11.43
C VAL A 166 0.55 -0.46 -12.45
N PRO A 167 1.56 -1.12 -13.05
CA PRO A 167 2.27 -0.55 -14.18
C PRO A 167 1.32 -0.19 -15.32
N ASP A 168 1.55 0.97 -15.91
CA ASP A 168 0.67 1.57 -16.88
C ASP A 168 0.55 0.76 -18.20
N ASP A 169 1.53 -0.10 -18.48
CA ASP A 169 1.57 -1.08 -19.57
C ASP A 169 0.98 -2.46 -19.21
N LEU A 170 0.61 -2.69 -17.94
CA LEU A 170 -0.08 -3.90 -17.47
C LEU A 170 -1.54 -3.66 -17.07
N VAL A 171 -1.96 -2.40 -16.99
CA VAL A 171 -3.32 -2.05 -16.58
C VAL A 171 -4.35 -2.54 -17.61
N THR A 172 -5.44 -3.12 -17.13
CA THR A 172 -6.52 -3.64 -17.97
C THR A 172 -7.66 -2.63 -18.14
N GLU A 173 -8.45 -2.74 -19.22
CA GLU A 173 -9.64 -1.91 -19.41
C GLU A 173 -10.66 -2.07 -18.28
N ALA A 174 -10.80 -3.29 -17.74
CA ALA A 174 -11.66 -3.57 -16.60
C ALA A 174 -11.25 -2.77 -15.35
N GLN A 175 -9.94 -2.64 -15.11
CA GLN A 175 -9.40 -1.82 -14.02
C GLN A 175 -9.64 -0.32 -14.25
N LEU A 176 -9.43 0.17 -15.48
CA LEU A 176 -9.67 1.57 -15.84
C LEU A 176 -11.15 1.98 -15.76
N THR A 177 -12.05 1.02 -15.92
CA THR A 177 -13.51 1.24 -15.88
C THR A 177 -14.06 1.14 -14.46
N SER A 178 -13.54 0.23 -13.65
CA SER A 178 -14.06 -0.07 -12.31
C SER A 178 -13.45 0.76 -11.18
N ARG A 179 -12.32 1.44 -11.44
CA ARG A 179 -11.56 2.15 -10.40
C ARG A 179 -11.25 3.59 -10.80
N ARG A 180 -11.13 4.46 -9.81
CA ARG A 180 -10.57 5.81 -10.01
C ARG A 180 -9.09 5.68 -10.32
N VAL A 181 -8.59 6.43 -11.29
CA VAL A 181 -7.19 6.36 -11.74
C VAL A 181 -6.49 7.68 -11.46
N VAL A 182 -5.26 7.61 -10.95
CA VAL A 182 -4.28 8.69 -10.92
C VAL A 182 -3.17 8.36 -11.92
N ASP A 183 -2.89 9.28 -12.83
CA ASP A 183 -1.94 9.09 -13.92
C ASP A 183 -0.88 10.21 -13.92
N CYS A 184 0.38 9.81 -13.78
CA CYS A 184 1.54 10.71 -13.71
C CYS A 184 2.23 10.94 -15.08
N ASP A 185 1.73 10.32 -16.15
CA ASP A 185 2.18 10.47 -17.55
C ASP A 185 1.01 10.92 -18.47
N SER A 186 -0.03 11.53 -17.88
CA SER A 186 -1.31 11.80 -18.55
C SER A 186 -1.26 12.73 -19.76
N GLU A 187 -0.35 13.71 -19.81
CA GLU A 187 -0.25 14.65 -20.95
C GLU A 187 0.21 13.99 -22.24
N ARG A 188 0.92 12.85 -22.15
CA ARG A 188 1.49 12.14 -23.30
C ARG A 188 0.64 10.97 -23.77
N ARG A 189 -0.28 10.47 -22.92
CA ARG A 189 -1.29 9.45 -23.26
C ARG A 189 -2.50 10.00 -24.00
N ALA A 190 -2.68 11.32 -24.02
CA ALA A 190 -3.64 11.96 -24.90
C ALA A 190 -3.11 11.87 -26.35
N SER A 191 -3.42 10.77 -27.06
CA SER A 191 -3.24 10.74 -28.51
C SER A 191 -4.01 11.90 -29.14
N PRO A 192 -3.41 12.64 -30.10
CA PRO A 192 -4.10 13.73 -30.80
C PRO A 192 -5.32 13.30 -31.63
N ASP A 193 -5.55 12.00 -31.85
CA ASP A 193 -6.44 11.50 -32.91
C ASP A 193 -7.78 10.89 -32.48
N LYS A 194 -8.31 11.19 -31.28
CA LYS A 194 -9.72 10.87 -30.99
C LYS A 194 -10.47 12.03 -30.36
N PRO A 195 -11.42 12.68 -31.07
CA PRO A 195 -12.28 13.67 -30.45
C PRO A 195 -13.09 13.01 -29.33
N ALA A 196 -13.14 13.69 -28.19
CA ALA A 196 -13.97 13.29 -27.06
C ALA A 196 -15.43 13.26 -27.51
N ALA A 197 -15.97 12.06 -27.72
CA ALA A 197 -17.39 11.87 -27.92
C ALA A 197 -18.12 12.34 -26.65
N SER A 198 -18.89 13.42 -26.78
CA SER A 198 -19.74 13.96 -25.73
C SER A 198 -20.94 13.04 -25.53
N GLY A 199 -20.78 12.05 -24.66
CA GLY A 199 -21.83 11.13 -24.24
C GLY A 199 -21.20 10.01 -23.43
N ARG A 200 -21.49 9.93 -22.13
CA ARG A 200 -20.94 8.86 -21.27
C ARG A 200 -21.62 7.54 -21.64
N ALA A 201 -20.98 6.76 -22.51
CA ALA A 201 -21.40 5.38 -22.77
C ALA A 201 -21.31 4.57 -21.45
N PRO A 202 -22.29 3.70 -21.16
CA PRO A 202 -22.18 2.74 -20.06
C PRO A 202 -20.89 1.93 -20.22
N GLY A 203 -20.04 1.92 -19.19
CA GLY A 203 -18.75 1.20 -19.23
C GLY A 203 -17.56 1.98 -19.80
N ALA A 204 -17.69 3.27 -20.08
CA ALA A 204 -16.52 4.10 -20.43
C ALA A 204 -15.59 4.30 -19.20
N PRO A 205 -14.25 4.30 -19.39
CA PRO A 205 -13.28 4.56 -18.32
C PRO A 205 -13.55 5.87 -17.59
N LEU A 206 -13.29 5.90 -16.29
CA LEU A 206 -13.35 7.14 -15.52
C LEU A 206 -12.23 8.07 -15.97
N LYS A 207 -12.52 9.37 -16.11
CA LYS A 207 -11.48 10.38 -16.40
C LYS A 207 -10.38 10.30 -15.32
N PRO A 208 -9.11 10.07 -15.70
CA PRO A 208 -8.00 10.02 -14.73
C PRO A 208 -7.78 11.36 -14.04
N LEU A 209 -7.27 11.30 -12.80
CA LEU A 209 -6.68 12.43 -12.09
C LEU A 209 -5.24 12.59 -12.61
N ALA A 210 -5.04 13.59 -13.45
CA ALA A 210 -3.78 13.90 -14.08
C ALA A 210 -2.80 14.55 -13.10
N VAL A 211 -1.54 14.12 -13.12
CA VAL A 211 -0.40 14.76 -12.44
C VAL A 211 0.64 15.16 -13.50
N PRO A 212 0.39 16.26 -14.24
CA PRO A 212 1.24 16.65 -15.37
C PRO A 212 2.61 17.18 -14.94
N ALA A 213 2.66 17.84 -13.79
CA ALA A 213 3.87 18.43 -13.21
C ALA A 213 4.09 17.92 -11.79
N MET A 214 5.23 18.25 -11.19
CA MET A 214 5.49 17.92 -9.79
C MET A 214 4.33 18.42 -8.91
N PRO A 215 3.68 17.52 -8.15
CA PRO A 215 2.52 17.90 -7.36
C PRO A 215 2.94 18.81 -6.21
N SER A 216 2.14 19.84 -5.95
CA SER A 216 2.23 20.59 -4.69
C SER A 216 1.86 19.70 -3.51
N ASP A 217 2.32 20.03 -2.30
CA ASP A 217 2.10 19.21 -1.09
C ASP A 217 0.62 19.00 -0.71
N ASP A 218 -0.28 19.80 -1.28
CA ASP A 218 -1.73 19.78 -1.09
C ASP A 218 -2.50 19.16 -2.27
N GLN A 219 -1.82 18.56 -3.26
CA GLN A 219 -2.46 18.08 -4.49
C GLN A 219 -3.59 17.07 -4.20
N VAL A 220 -3.37 16.13 -3.27
CA VAL A 220 -4.40 15.15 -2.88
C VAL A 220 -5.57 15.83 -2.16
N ALA A 221 -5.32 16.88 -1.37
CA ALA A 221 -6.39 17.61 -0.69
C ALA A 221 -7.32 18.32 -1.68
N LYS A 222 -6.78 18.80 -2.81
CA LYS A 222 -7.55 19.39 -3.91
C LYS A 222 -8.49 18.40 -4.59
N TRP A 223 -8.21 17.10 -4.51
CA TRP A 223 -9.05 16.03 -5.09
C TRP A 223 -10.07 15.43 -4.12
N ARG A 224 -10.33 16.07 -2.98
CA ARG A 224 -11.20 15.51 -1.93
C ARG A 224 -12.59 15.12 -2.46
N ASN A 225 -13.13 15.88 -3.40
CA ASN A 225 -14.45 15.61 -3.97
C ASN A 225 -14.38 14.40 -4.92
N GLU A 226 -13.34 14.31 -5.74
CA GLU A 226 -13.11 13.22 -6.68
C GLU A 226 -12.78 11.89 -5.98
N LEU A 227 -12.26 11.97 -4.76
CA LEU A 227 -11.89 10.84 -3.90
C LEU A 227 -12.95 10.52 -2.83
N SER A 228 -14.14 11.12 -2.88
CA SER A 228 -15.16 10.95 -1.83
C SER A 228 -15.59 9.49 -1.60
N ASN A 229 -15.51 8.67 -2.66
CA ASN A 229 -15.91 7.27 -2.67
C ASN A 229 -14.71 6.31 -2.61
N VAL A 230 -13.52 6.80 -2.24
CA VAL A 230 -12.33 5.98 -2.03
C VAL A 230 -12.21 5.65 -0.55
N THR A 231 -11.90 4.39 -0.25
CA THR A 231 -11.65 3.98 1.13
C THR A 231 -10.54 4.82 1.76
N ARG A 232 -10.78 5.35 2.96
CA ARG A 232 -9.81 6.23 3.62
C ARG A 232 -9.79 6.07 5.14
N ARG A 233 -8.62 6.36 5.71
CA ARG A 233 -8.36 6.46 7.14
C ARG A 233 -8.51 7.90 7.62
N GLU A 234 -9.16 8.08 8.76
CA GLU A 234 -9.16 9.29 9.58
C GLU A 234 -8.36 9.02 10.87
N GLY A 235 -7.67 10.03 11.41
CA GLY A 235 -6.80 9.88 12.61
C GLY A 235 -5.30 9.97 12.29
N ALA A 236 -4.48 9.11 12.91
CA ALA A 236 -3.02 9.22 12.87
C ALA A 236 -2.39 9.03 11.46
N PRO A 237 -1.59 9.99 10.95
CA PRO A 237 -0.97 9.91 9.62
C PRO A 237 0.15 8.86 9.51
N THR A 238 0.64 8.35 10.63
CA THR A 238 1.62 7.26 10.70
C THR A 238 1.00 5.89 10.44
N VAL A 239 -0.32 5.80 10.31
CA VAL A 239 -1.02 4.54 9.99
C VAL A 239 -1.34 4.52 8.50
N VAL A 240 -0.79 3.52 7.80
CA VAL A 240 -1.04 3.31 6.38
C VAL A 240 -2.02 2.14 6.21
N PRO A 241 -3.20 2.39 5.64
CA PRO A 241 -4.17 1.33 5.34
C PRO A 241 -3.92 0.67 3.97
N SER A 242 -4.17 -0.62 3.87
CA SER A 242 -4.27 -1.38 2.61
C SER A 242 -5.57 -2.19 2.59
N VAL A 243 -6.19 -2.34 1.42
CA VAL A 243 -7.45 -3.06 1.26
C VAL A 243 -7.25 -4.25 0.34
N LEU A 244 -7.47 -5.44 0.88
CA LEU A 244 -7.54 -6.68 0.13
C LEU A 244 -8.96 -7.24 0.17
N SER A 245 -9.27 -8.18 -0.71
CA SER A 245 -10.57 -8.81 -0.79
C SER A 245 -10.49 -10.31 -0.96
N LEU A 246 -11.47 -10.98 -0.38
CA LEU A 246 -11.79 -12.39 -0.59
C LEU A 246 -13.29 -12.47 -0.92
N PRO A 247 -13.78 -13.60 -1.44
CA PRO A 247 -15.22 -13.80 -1.58
C PRO A 247 -15.95 -13.49 -0.26
N LYS A 248 -16.93 -12.58 -0.33
CA LYS A 248 -17.72 -12.09 0.81
C LYS A 248 -16.93 -11.43 1.94
N ARG A 249 -15.69 -10.99 1.71
CA ARG A 249 -14.89 -10.30 2.74
C ARG A 249 -14.07 -9.15 2.17
N ARG A 250 -14.07 -8.02 2.87
CA ARG A 250 -13.04 -6.98 2.74
C ARG A 250 -12.08 -7.10 3.91
N LEU A 251 -10.79 -7.00 3.63
CA LEU A 251 -9.72 -7.06 4.60
C LEU A 251 -9.03 -5.70 4.60
N VAL A 252 -9.17 -4.95 5.69
CA VAL A 252 -8.49 -3.67 5.85
C VAL A 252 -7.31 -3.88 6.78
N HIS A 253 -6.12 -3.83 6.22
CA HIS A 253 -4.86 -3.95 6.93
C HIS A 253 -4.39 -2.56 7.36
N PHE A 254 -3.93 -2.43 8.60
CA PHE A 254 -3.38 -1.20 9.15
C PHE A 254 -1.97 -1.47 9.64
N VAL A 255 -1.02 -0.66 9.18
CA VAL A 255 0.36 -0.69 9.66
C VAL A 255 0.70 0.67 10.24
N ASN A 256 1.05 0.70 11.53
CA ASN A 256 1.46 1.89 12.24
C ASN A 256 2.99 1.97 12.29
N TYR A 257 3.53 3.06 11.75
CA TYR A 257 4.97 3.34 11.73
C TYR A 257 5.42 4.28 12.85
N ASN A 258 4.49 4.70 13.73
CA ASN A 258 4.81 5.59 14.83
C ASN A 258 5.76 4.93 15.83
N ARG A 259 6.79 5.66 16.23
CA ARG A 259 7.84 5.18 17.14
C ARG A 259 8.58 6.33 17.79
N GLU A 260 9.31 6.01 18.85
CA GLU A 260 10.41 6.86 19.31
C GLU A 260 11.56 6.74 18.29
N GLU A 261 11.81 7.81 17.53
CA GLU A 261 12.91 7.84 16.57
C GLU A 261 14.26 7.87 17.29
N PRO A 262 15.27 7.14 16.79
CA PRO A 262 16.60 7.17 17.38
C PRO A 262 17.21 8.57 17.23
N PRO A 263 18.21 8.92 18.06
CA PRO A 263 18.88 10.22 17.95
C PRO A 263 19.53 10.40 16.56
N PRO A 264 19.76 11.65 16.11
CA PRO A 264 20.21 11.96 14.75
C PRO A 264 21.53 11.28 14.32
N ASN A 265 22.38 10.89 15.26
CA ASN A 265 23.65 10.18 15.03
C ASN A 265 23.49 8.64 14.92
N ALA A 266 22.29 8.10 15.13
CA ALA A 266 22.00 6.67 15.08
C ALA A 266 20.69 6.39 14.32
N LYS A 267 20.49 7.05 13.16
CA LYS A 267 19.21 7.10 12.43
C LYS A 267 18.51 5.77 12.15
N MET A 268 19.23 4.64 12.14
CA MET A 268 18.67 3.30 11.90
C MET A 268 18.37 2.49 13.16
N GLY A 269 18.81 2.96 14.34
CA GLY A 269 18.84 2.15 15.56
C GLY A 269 19.91 1.05 15.53
N ARG A 270 20.05 0.33 16.65
CA ARG A 270 21.08 -0.70 16.90
C ARG A 270 20.52 -2.13 16.88
N GLY A 271 19.32 -2.30 16.33
CA GLY A 271 18.65 -3.60 16.23
C GLY A 271 17.22 -3.61 16.79
N PRO A 272 16.56 -4.77 16.81
CA PRO A 272 15.11 -4.86 17.04
C PRO A 272 14.61 -4.40 18.41
N HIS A 273 15.47 -4.45 19.42
CA HIS A 273 15.17 -3.98 20.78
C HIS A 273 14.96 -2.45 20.86
N GLU A 274 15.42 -1.69 19.85
CA GLU A 274 15.23 -0.23 19.76
C GLU A 274 14.03 0.17 18.88
N GLU A 275 13.19 -0.77 18.45
CA GLU A 275 12.02 -0.44 17.59
C GLU A 275 11.10 0.59 18.25
N LYS A 276 10.89 0.47 19.56
CA LYS A 276 10.14 1.42 20.41
C LYS A 276 8.86 1.97 19.75
N PRO A 277 7.93 1.10 19.31
CA PRO A 277 6.70 1.53 18.66
C PRO A 277 5.81 2.31 19.62
N LEU A 278 5.14 3.34 19.12
CA LEU A 278 4.17 4.13 19.87
C LEU A 278 2.76 3.78 19.40
N ALA A 279 1.92 3.36 20.34
CA ALA A 279 0.52 3.05 20.05
C ALA A 279 -0.25 4.28 19.58
N VAL A 280 -1.27 4.03 18.76
CA VAL A 280 -2.21 5.06 18.28
C VAL A 280 -3.64 4.60 18.57
N GLU A 281 -4.53 5.57 18.74
CA GLU A 281 -5.92 5.34 19.15
C GLU A 281 -6.89 6.05 18.21
N GLY A 282 -8.14 5.57 18.19
CA GLY A 282 -9.23 6.23 17.48
C GLY A 282 -9.05 6.30 15.96
N ILE A 283 -8.48 5.25 15.35
CA ILE A 283 -8.28 5.21 13.90
C ILE A 283 -9.58 4.80 13.22
N THR A 284 -10.28 5.74 12.60
CA THR A 284 -11.51 5.46 11.85
C THR A 284 -11.16 5.10 10.41
N ILE A 285 -11.77 4.06 9.87
CA ILE A 285 -11.79 3.81 8.43
C ILE A 285 -13.19 4.08 7.90
N ARG A 286 -13.25 4.70 6.73
CA ARG A 286 -14.41 4.77 5.87
C ARG A 286 -14.16 3.84 4.70
N LEU A 287 -14.70 2.64 4.80
CA LEU A 287 -14.64 1.61 3.77
C LEU A 287 -15.68 1.90 2.71
N ALA A 288 -15.24 2.14 1.48
CA ALA A 288 -16.13 2.26 0.34
C ALA A 288 -16.76 0.88 0.03
N LEU A 289 -18.04 0.90 -0.36
CA LEU A 289 -18.81 -0.28 -0.70
C LEU A 289 -19.31 -0.20 -2.13
N GLN A 290 -19.24 -1.32 -2.85
CA GLN A 290 -19.82 -1.42 -4.18
C GLN A 290 -21.36 -1.37 -4.10
N PRO A 291 -22.05 -1.00 -5.20
CA PRO A 291 -23.51 -1.01 -5.23
C PRO A 291 -24.08 -2.37 -4.79
N GLY A 292 -24.94 -2.35 -3.76
CA GLY A 292 -25.55 -3.56 -3.19
C GLY A 292 -24.71 -4.29 -2.14
N GLU A 293 -23.43 -3.95 -1.95
CA GLU A 293 -22.63 -4.53 -0.87
C GLU A 293 -23.10 -4.00 0.50
N ARG A 294 -23.19 -4.92 1.47
CA ARG A 294 -23.46 -4.57 2.87
C ARG A 294 -22.52 -5.30 3.80
N VAL A 295 -22.09 -4.60 4.85
CA VAL A 295 -21.20 -5.15 5.87
C VAL A 295 -22.06 -5.76 6.97
N LYS A 296 -21.93 -7.06 7.16
CA LYS A 296 -22.62 -7.80 8.21
C LYS A 296 -21.93 -7.61 9.57
N SER A 297 -20.61 -7.68 9.59
CA SER A 297 -19.83 -7.56 10.82
C SER A 297 -18.39 -7.16 10.55
N ILE A 298 -17.78 -6.47 11.50
CA ILE A 298 -16.34 -6.19 11.53
C ILE A 298 -15.71 -6.91 12.72
N ARG A 299 -14.60 -7.62 12.48
CA ARG A 299 -13.77 -8.21 13.54
C ARG A 299 -12.33 -7.72 13.41
N LEU A 300 -11.74 -7.27 14.51
CA LEU A 300 -10.34 -6.88 14.57
C LEU A 300 -9.46 -8.03 15.04
N LEU A 301 -8.33 -8.22 14.37
CA LEU A 301 -7.30 -9.19 14.72
C LEU A 301 -5.93 -8.51 14.71
N SER A 302 -5.04 -8.90 15.62
CA SER A 302 -3.69 -8.37 15.70
C SER A 302 -2.74 -9.37 16.37
N PRO A 303 -1.45 -9.39 15.98
CA PRO A 303 -0.39 -10.09 16.71
C PRO A 303 0.11 -9.33 17.94
N ASP A 304 -0.21 -8.04 18.09
CA ASP A 304 0.31 -7.20 19.16
C ASP A 304 -0.47 -7.43 20.47
N ALA A 305 0.26 -7.44 21.59
CA ALA A 305 -0.37 -7.49 22.91
C ALA A 305 -1.00 -6.13 23.28
N GLY A 306 -2.05 -6.15 24.10
CA GLY A 306 -2.66 -4.92 24.65
C GLY A 306 -3.40 -4.05 23.63
N VAL A 307 -3.84 -4.64 22.51
CA VAL A 307 -4.64 -3.98 21.47
C VAL A 307 -6.08 -4.49 21.50
N SER A 308 -7.01 -3.69 20.99
CA SER A 308 -8.43 -4.05 21.01
C SER A 308 -8.78 -5.04 19.89
N THR A 309 -9.09 -6.28 20.26
CA THR A 309 -9.62 -7.30 19.35
C THR A 309 -11.06 -7.61 19.75
N GLY A 310 -12.04 -7.03 19.06
CA GLY A 310 -13.46 -7.20 19.36
C GLY A 310 -14.35 -6.70 18.22
N PRO A 311 -15.68 -6.88 18.32
CA PRO A 311 -16.59 -6.19 17.41
C PRO A 311 -16.44 -4.68 17.61
N VAL A 312 -16.40 -3.95 16.51
CA VAL A 312 -16.35 -2.49 16.51
C VAL A 312 -17.70 -1.95 16.10
N GLY A 313 -18.05 -0.76 16.61
CA GLY A 313 -19.22 -0.03 16.13
C GLY A 313 -19.13 0.14 14.61
N LEU A 314 -20.22 -0.22 13.93
CA LEU A 314 -20.37 -0.12 12.50
C LEU A 314 -21.46 0.91 12.19
N VAL A 315 -21.09 1.97 11.47
CA VAL A 315 -22.03 2.94 10.92
C VAL A 315 -22.03 2.75 9.41
N GLN A 316 -23.15 2.35 8.83
CA GLN A 316 -23.26 2.11 7.39
C GLN A 316 -24.28 3.03 6.74
N ARG A 317 -23.95 3.51 5.54
CA ARG A 317 -24.80 4.29 4.65
C ARG A 317 -24.66 3.75 3.23
N ALA A 318 -25.46 4.25 2.30
CA ALA A 318 -25.32 3.89 0.89
C ALA A 318 -23.88 4.19 0.42
N GLY A 319 -23.17 3.13 -0.03
CA GLY A 319 -21.81 3.22 -0.57
C GLY A 319 -20.66 3.33 0.45
N GLU A 320 -20.92 3.36 1.76
CA GLU A 320 -19.86 3.50 2.77
C GLU A 320 -20.21 2.74 4.07
N ALA A 321 -19.23 2.02 4.62
CA ALA A 321 -19.21 1.54 6.00
C ALA A 321 -18.09 2.24 6.77
N ALA A 322 -18.38 2.69 7.99
CA ALA A 322 -17.41 3.31 8.86
C ALA A 322 -17.27 2.54 10.18
N PHE A 323 -16.03 2.33 10.61
CA PHE A 323 -15.71 1.73 11.91
C PHE A 323 -14.39 2.27 12.45
N THR A 324 -14.18 2.13 13.76
CA THR A 324 -12.99 2.66 14.44
C THR A 324 -12.19 1.55 15.09
N VAL A 325 -10.89 1.50 14.79
CA VAL A 325 -9.89 0.72 15.54
C VAL A 325 -9.55 1.50 16.82
N PRO A 326 -9.96 1.02 18.01
CA PRO A 326 -9.83 1.81 19.23
C PRO A 326 -8.38 2.07 19.60
N ARG A 327 -7.54 1.04 19.46
CA ARG A 327 -6.10 1.09 19.78
C ARG A 327 -5.35 0.03 18.98
N MET A 328 -4.21 0.42 18.39
CA MET A 328 -3.27 -0.49 17.74
C MET A 328 -1.82 -0.10 18.05
N LEU A 329 -0.92 -1.09 18.06
CA LEU A 329 0.52 -0.86 18.27
C LEU A 329 1.27 -0.78 16.95
N ILE A 330 1.37 -1.87 16.20
CA ILE A 330 2.05 -1.90 14.88
C ILE A 330 1.09 -2.42 13.81
N TYR A 331 0.42 -3.54 14.05
CA TYR A 331 -0.37 -4.19 13.00
C TYR A 331 -1.76 -4.55 13.49
N THR A 332 -2.76 -4.27 12.69
CA THR A 332 -4.14 -4.72 12.90
C THR A 332 -4.76 -5.02 11.55
N VAL A 333 -5.55 -6.09 11.46
CA VAL A 333 -6.39 -6.37 10.31
C VAL A 333 -7.84 -6.38 10.76
N ALA A 334 -8.67 -5.59 10.07
CA ALA A 334 -10.11 -5.63 10.20
C ALA A 334 -10.69 -6.53 9.11
N VAL A 335 -11.43 -7.54 9.53
CA VAL A 335 -12.17 -8.46 8.66
C VAL A 335 -13.61 -7.98 8.60
N ALA A 336 -14.01 -7.43 7.46
CA ALA A 336 -15.38 -7.04 7.17
C ALA A 336 -16.08 -8.17 6.41
N ASP A 337 -16.95 -8.91 7.08
CA ASP A 337 -17.79 -9.93 6.45
C ASP A 337 -18.96 -9.24 5.73
N LEU A 338 -19.18 -9.59 4.47
CA LEU A 338 -20.25 -9.07 3.62
C LEU A 338 -21.46 -10.02 3.60
N GLU A 339 -22.66 -9.49 3.28
CA GLU A 339 -23.90 -10.28 3.11
C GLU A 339 -23.82 -11.31 1.95
#